data_AF-A0A2C5YLZ0-F1
#
_entry.id   AF-A0A2C5YLZ0-F1
#
_cell.length_a   1.000
_cell.length_b   1.000
_cell.length_c   1.000
_cell.angle_alpha   90.00
_cell.angle_beta   90.00
_cell.angle_gamma   90.00
#
_symmetry.space_group_name_H-M   'P 1'
#
loop_
_entity.id
_entity.type
_entity.pdbx_description
1 polymer ?
#
loop_
_entity_poly.entity_id
_entity_poly.type
_entity_poly.pdbx_seq_one_letter_code
_entity_poly.pdbx_strand_id
1 'polypeptide(L)'
;MRPPPYALLGPLWATVSAVDAVEKRHYFGPSRHMGPAGFLWPPGRAWSADADNTAPCGSTAGAGNRTQFPLRNGRVVLVTQDESWDAVLSISYQAGERSPSPGGGCD
;
A
#
# COMPACT_ATOMS: atom_id res chain seq x y z
N MET A 1 -7.84 -9.71 -57.98
CA MET A 1 -7.81 -8.34 -58.53
C MET A 1 -6.79 -7.53 -57.76
N ARG A 2 -5.98 -6.76 -58.49
CA ARG A 2 -4.80 -6.00 -58.07
C ARG A 2 -5.19 -4.82 -57.15
N PRO A 3 -4.43 -4.50 -56.09
CA PRO A 3 -4.75 -3.44 -55.14
C PRO A 3 -4.56 -2.04 -55.73
N PRO A 4 -5.29 -0.99 -55.27
CA PRO A 4 -4.99 0.38 -55.65
C PRO A 4 -3.79 0.95 -54.88
N PRO A 5 -3.07 1.90 -55.49
CA PRO A 5 -1.73 2.31 -55.08
C PRO A 5 -1.76 3.60 -54.24
N TYR A 6 -0.60 3.96 -53.71
CA TYR A 6 -0.26 5.23 -53.05
C TYR A 6 -0.49 5.30 -51.53
N ALA A 7 0.43 4.64 -50.83
CA ALA A 7 1.01 5.21 -49.62
C ALA A 7 1.91 6.39 -50.01
N LEU A 8 1.68 7.60 -49.49
CA LEU A 8 2.72 8.63 -49.28
C LEU A 8 2.29 9.63 -48.19
N LEU A 9 3.09 9.63 -47.11
CA LEU A 9 3.56 10.81 -46.34
C LEU A 9 2.63 11.47 -45.30
N GLY A 10 2.80 11.06 -44.02
CA GLY A 10 2.39 11.78 -42.80
C GLY A 10 3.01 11.11 -41.55
N PRO A 11 3.40 11.86 -40.51
CA PRO A 11 4.66 11.65 -39.79
C PRO A 11 4.71 10.44 -38.86
N LEU A 12 5.86 9.76 -38.95
CA LEU A 12 6.45 8.93 -37.91
C LEU A 12 6.51 9.78 -36.61
N TRP A 13 6.20 9.16 -35.45
CA TRP A 13 6.29 9.71 -34.09
C TRP A 13 5.03 10.41 -33.54
N ALA A 14 3.90 9.70 -33.51
CA ALA A 14 2.94 9.88 -32.43
C ALA A 14 2.91 8.60 -31.59
N THR A 15 4.00 8.30 -30.88
CA THR A 15 3.89 7.42 -29.70
C THR A 15 3.25 8.26 -28.62
N VAL A 16 1.92 8.27 -28.57
CA VAL A 16 1.27 8.57 -27.29
C VAL A 16 1.61 7.40 -26.39
N SER A 17 2.69 7.54 -25.62
CA SER A 17 2.81 6.73 -24.42
C SER A 17 1.61 7.13 -23.57
N ALA A 18 0.65 6.22 -23.42
CA ALA A 18 -0.22 6.28 -22.28
C ALA A 18 0.71 6.24 -21.06
N VAL A 19 0.97 7.40 -20.46
CA VAL A 19 1.44 7.41 -19.09
C VAL A 19 0.27 6.83 -18.32
N ASP A 20 0.42 5.59 -17.86
CA ASP A 20 -0.54 4.99 -16.96
C ASP A 20 -0.84 6.03 -15.89
N ALA A 21 -2.09 6.47 -15.83
CA ALA A 21 -2.56 7.10 -14.63
C ALA A 21 -2.37 6.05 -13.54
N VAL A 22 -1.26 6.14 -12.79
CA VAL A 22 -1.12 5.45 -11.51
C VAL A 22 -2.23 6.05 -10.68
N GLU A 23 -3.34 5.35 -10.74
CA GLU A 23 -4.49 5.56 -9.91
C GLU A 23 -4.00 5.23 -8.50
N LYS A 24 -3.46 6.25 -7.82
CA LYS A 24 -3.40 6.26 -6.37
C LYS A 24 -4.85 6.32 -5.89
N ARG A 25 -5.60 5.23 -6.06
CA ARG A 25 -6.71 4.95 -5.16
C ARG A 25 -6.04 4.78 -3.81
N HIS A 26 -6.06 5.85 -3.02
CA HIS A 26 -5.93 5.70 -1.58
C HIS A 26 -6.84 4.56 -1.18
N TYR A 27 -6.23 3.51 -0.66
CA TYR A 27 -6.86 2.24 -0.38
C TYR A 27 -8.00 2.46 0.61
N PHE A 28 -9.20 2.57 0.08
CA PHE A 28 -10.44 2.48 0.84
C PHE A 28 -11.28 1.38 0.19
N GLY A 29 -10.76 0.14 0.28
CA GLY A 29 -11.57 -1.05 0.04
C GLY A 29 -12.54 -1.25 1.21
N PRO A 30 -13.65 -1.99 1.01
CA PRO A 30 -14.61 -2.28 2.09
C PRO A 30 -13.90 -2.85 3.33
N SER A 31 -14.46 -2.58 4.52
CA SER A 31 -13.97 -3.01 5.85
C SER A 31 -13.55 -4.48 5.96
N ARG A 32 -13.99 -5.34 5.03
CA ARG A 32 -13.55 -6.74 4.89
C ARG A 32 -12.08 -6.93 4.48
N HIS A 33 -11.37 -5.87 4.13
CA HIS A 33 -9.98 -5.93 3.68
C HIS A 33 -8.97 -5.26 4.64
N MET A 34 -9.38 -4.95 5.86
CA MET A 34 -8.48 -4.47 6.92
C MET A 34 -8.69 -5.26 8.20
N GLY A 35 -7.70 -5.29 9.09
CA GLY A 35 -7.84 -5.81 10.45
C GLY A 35 -8.68 -4.87 11.34
N PRO A 36 -8.75 -5.09 12.66
CA PRO A 36 -9.51 -4.26 13.60
C PRO A 36 -9.16 -2.76 13.52
N ALA A 37 -7.89 -2.47 13.22
CA ALA A 37 -7.37 -1.14 12.92
C ALA A 37 -6.43 -1.17 11.72
N GLY A 38 -6.33 -0.06 10.99
CA GLY A 38 -5.47 0.08 9.83
C GLY A 38 -4.95 1.50 9.61
N PHE A 39 -3.86 1.62 8.87
CA PHE A 39 -3.31 2.91 8.46
C PHE A 39 -3.98 3.41 7.18
N LEU A 40 -4.58 4.60 7.25
CA LEU A 40 -4.95 5.36 6.05
C LEU A 40 -3.73 6.11 5.50
N TRP A 41 -2.88 6.65 6.39
CA TRP A 41 -1.59 7.25 6.02
C TRP A 41 -0.54 7.12 7.15
N PRO A 42 0.73 6.81 6.87
CA PRO A 42 1.25 6.36 5.57
C PRO A 42 0.56 5.05 5.13
N PRO A 43 0.57 4.70 3.83
CA PRO A 43 -0.06 3.47 3.38
C PRO A 43 0.52 2.28 4.14
N GLY A 44 -0.38 1.47 4.71
CA GLY A 44 -0.02 0.23 5.40
C GLY A 44 0.57 -0.80 4.44
N ARG A 45 1.19 -1.84 4.99
CA ARG A 45 1.58 -3.03 4.22
C ARG A 45 0.35 -3.90 3.95
N ALA A 46 0.47 -4.80 2.98
CA ALA A 46 -0.61 -5.71 2.63
C ALA A 46 -1.06 -6.52 3.85
N TRP A 47 -2.34 -6.39 4.19
CA TRP A 47 -2.93 -7.10 5.32
C TRP A 47 -3.37 -8.51 4.92
N SER A 48 -3.29 -9.46 5.84
CA SER A 48 -3.82 -10.83 5.67
C SER A 48 -4.53 -11.30 6.94
N ALA A 49 -5.79 -11.70 6.80
CA ALA A 49 -6.59 -12.25 7.91
C ALA A 49 -5.93 -13.49 8.55
N ASP A 50 -5.33 -14.36 7.74
CA ASP A 50 -4.67 -15.59 8.21
C ASP A 50 -3.43 -15.30 9.07
N ALA A 51 -2.85 -14.11 8.93
CA ALA A 51 -1.66 -13.67 9.66
C ALA A 51 -1.99 -12.62 10.73
N ASP A 52 -3.26 -12.28 10.98
CA ASP A 52 -3.64 -11.18 11.87
C ASP A 52 -3.19 -11.44 13.32
N ASN A 53 -3.32 -12.70 13.75
CA ASN A 53 -2.93 -13.18 15.09
C ASN A 53 -1.71 -14.10 15.07
N THR A 54 -0.97 -14.16 13.96
CA THR A 54 0.24 -14.99 13.82
C THR A 54 1.38 -14.13 13.33
N ALA A 55 2.51 -14.11 14.06
CA ALA A 55 3.68 -13.34 13.67
C ALA A 55 4.10 -13.64 12.22
N PRO A 56 4.34 -12.61 11.37
CA PRO A 56 4.34 -11.15 11.61
C PRO A 56 2.92 -10.52 11.54
N CYS A 57 2.39 -10.21 12.71
CA CYS A 57 0.99 -9.88 12.96
C CYS A 57 0.40 -8.86 11.99
N GLY A 58 -0.63 -9.29 11.25
CA GLY A 58 -1.39 -8.50 10.28
C GLY A 58 -0.77 -8.42 8.88
N SER A 59 0.52 -8.69 8.68
CA SER A 59 1.14 -8.57 7.34
C SER A 59 2.33 -9.51 7.16
N THR A 60 2.21 -10.48 6.26
CA THR A 60 3.36 -11.31 5.83
C THR A 60 4.30 -10.59 4.87
N ALA A 61 3.94 -9.42 4.35
CA ALA A 61 4.78 -8.64 3.46
C ALA A 61 6.00 -8.05 4.18
N GLY A 62 7.17 -8.13 3.54
CA GLY A 62 8.37 -7.40 3.98
C GLY A 62 8.22 -5.89 3.81
N ALA A 63 9.21 -5.12 4.30
CA ALA A 63 9.11 -3.66 4.35
C ALA A 63 8.98 -2.94 2.99
N GLY A 64 9.44 -3.56 1.89
CA GLY A 64 9.25 -3.07 0.52
C GLY A 64 9.63 -1.59 0.29
N ASN A 65 8.83 -0.90 -0.53
CA ASN A 65 8.95 0.53 -0.79
C ASN A 65 8.40 1.35 0.39
N ARG A 66 9.24 2.18 0.99
CA ARG A 66 8.90 2.97 2.19
C ARG A 66 8.36 4.36 1.83
N THR A 67 7.44 4.84 2.66
CA THR A 67 6.96 6.22 2.60
C THR A 67 7.99 7.15 3.26
N GLN A 68 8.33 8.26 2.59
CA GLN A 68 9.14 9.31 3.20
C GLN A 68 8.30 10.05 4.24
N PHE A 69 8.57 9.77 5.52
CA PHE A 69 7.83 10.38 6.62
C PHE A 69 8.52 11.66 7.10
N PRO A 70 7.81 12.81 7.17
CA PRO A 70 8.41 14.06 7.59
C PRO A 70 8.72 14.05 9.10
N LEU A 71 9.95 14.39 9.46
CA LEU A 71 10.40 14.45 10.86
C LEU A 71 9.86 15.68 11.61
N ARG A 72 9.34 16.68 10.88
CA ARG A 72 8.67 17.86 11.45
C ARG A 72 7.22 17.86 11.02
N ASN A 73 6.32 18.00 12.00
CA ASN A 73 4.86 18.06 11.79
C ASN A 73 4.28 16.89 10.99
N GLY A 74 4.91 15.71 11.06
CA GLY A 74 4.35 14.48 10.50
C GLY A 74 3.12 14.02 11.27
N ARG A 75 2.19 13.37 10.57
CA ARG A 75 0.93 12.88 11.13
C ARG A 75 0.70 11.46 10.65
N VAL A 76 0.16 10.61 11.50
CA VAL A 76 -0.40 9.33 11.06
C VAL A 76 -1.92 9.45 11.04
N VAL A 77 -2.57 8.69 10.17
CA VAL A 77 -4.02 8.61 10.08
C VAL A 77 -4.40 7.15 10.19
N LEU A 78 -5.20 6.83 11.20
CA LEU A 78 -5.68 5.49 11.51
C LEU A 78 -7.19 5.43 11.26
N VAL A 79 -7.67 4.25 10.91
CA VAL A 79 -9.09 3.92 10.82
C VAL A 79 -9.33 2.62 11.57
N THR A 80 -10.46 2.54 12.27
CA THR A 80 -10.93 1.34 12.98
C THR A 80 -12.24 0.87 12.37
N GLN A 81 -12.53 -0.41 12.46
CA GLN A 81 -13.81 -0.95 11.96
C GLN A 81 -14.99 -0.54 12.84
N ASP A 82 -14.76 -0.48 14.14
CA ASP A 82 -15.74 -0.11 15.15
C ASP A 82 -15.22 1.05 16.01
N GLU A 83 -16.11 1.66 16.79
CA GLU A 83 -15.74 2.64 17.80
C GLU A 83 -14.76 2.00 18.80
N SER A 84 -13.57 2.58 18.89
CA SER A 84 -12.45 2.02 19.66
C SER A 84 -11.84 3.10 20.55
N TRP A 85 -11.35 2.69 21.72
CA TRP A 85 -10.64 3.53 22.67
C TRP A 85 -9.29 2.88 22.98
N ASP A 86 -8.31 3.69 23.41
CA ASP A 86 -6.93 3.26 23.75
C ASP A 86 -6.10 2.73 22.55
N ALA A 87 -5.49 3.66 21.81
CA ALA A 87 -4.64 3.33 20.66
C ALA A 87 -3.16 3.33 21.04
N VAL A 88 -2.47 2.21 20.83
CA VAL A 88 -1.02 2.08 21.01
C VAL A 88 -0.32 2.06 19.64
N LEU A 89 0.72 2.89 19.51
CA LEU A 89 1.57 2.93 18.31
C LEU A 89 3.02 2.65 18.67
N SER A 90 3.58 1.60 18.08
CA SER A 90 4.97 1.19 18.27
C SER A 90 5.80 1.40 17.00
N ILE A 91 7.08 1.75 17.16
CA ILE A 91 8.01 2.03 16.06
C ILE A 91 9.25 1.14 16.22
N SER A 92 9.65 0.45 15.15
CA SER A 92 10.96 -0.20 15.05
C SER A 92 11.88 0.60 14.13
N TYR A 93 13.13 0.76 14.55
CA TYR A 93 14.22 1.33 13.76
C TYR A 93 15.00 0.25 12.98
N GLN A 94 14.66 -1.03 13.13
CA GLN A 94 15.35 -2.10 12.42
C GLN A 94 14.95 -2.13 10.95
N ALA A 95 15.95 -2.32 10.10
CA ALA A 95 15.73 -2.48 8.67
C ALA A 95 15.12 -3.86 8.37
N GLY A 96 13.95 -3.87 7.74
CA GLY A 96 13.34 -5.09 7.21
C GLY A 96 12.45 -5.85 8.20
N GLU A 97 12.16 -5.26 9.37
CA GLU A 97 11.47 -5.96 10.44
C GLU A 97 10.09 -6.49 10.01
N ARG A 98 9.96 -7.81 10.17
CA ARG A 98 8.73 -8.59 10.19
C ARG A 98 8.37 -8.74 11.67
N SER A 99 7.86 -7.69 12.31
CA SER A 99 7.72 -7.62 13.77
C SER A 99 7.10 -8.88 14.38
N PRO A 100 7.80 -9.59 15.29
CA PRO A 100 7.19 -10.33 16.37
C PRO A 100 7.32 -9.48 17.66
N SER A 101 6.26 -9.31 18.45
CA SER A 101 6.43 -8.72 19.78
C SER A 101 7.39 -9.57 20.61
N PRO A 102 8.14 -9.00 21.58
CA PRO A 102 8.94 -9.77 22.53
C PRO A 102 8.03 -10.77 23.26
N GLY A 103 8.14 -12.06 22.93
CA GLY A 103 7.23 -13.11 23.41
C GLY A 103 6.52 -13.90 22.31
N GLY A 104 6.62 -13.50 21.03
CA GLY A 104 6.06 -14.24 19.89
C GLY A 104 4.55 -14.05 19.67
N GLY A 105 3.90 -13.22 20.50
CA GLY A 105 2.50 -12.82 20.35
C GLY A 105 2.31 -11.60 19.44
N CYS A 106 1.04 -11.23 19.21
CA CYS A 106 0.62 -10.08 18.41
C CYS A 106 0.21 -8.86 19.24
N ASP A 107 0.66 -8.84 20.50
CA ASP A 107 0.27 -7.90 21.55
C ASP A 107 1.47 -7.06 22.02
#